data_AF-A0A659UJM5-F1
#
_entry.id   AF-A0A659UJM5-F1
#
_cell.length_a   1.000
_cell.length_b   1.000
_cell.length_c   1.000
_cell.angle_alpha   90.00
_cell.angle_beta   90.00
_cell.angle_gamma   90.00
#
_symmetry.space_group_name_H-M   'P 1'
#
loop_
_entity.id
_entity.type
_entity.pdbx_description
1 polymer ?
#
loop_
_entity_poly.entity_id
_entity_poly.type
_entity_poly.pdbx_seq_one_letter_code
_entity_poly.pdbx_strand_id
1 'polypeptide(L)' 'MEPISLDVLLASVGKEVGVSPWRVVTQRMIDQFADATDDHQFIHCDPERA' A
#
# COMPACT_ATOMS: atom_id res chain seq x y z
N MET A 1 6.14 15.72 -7.49
CA MET A 1 6.94 15.98 -6.27
C MET A 1 8.33 16.30 -6.76
N GLU A 2 8.90 17.44 -6.37
CA GLU A 2 10.29 17.72 -6.72
C GLU A 2 11.23 16.84 -5.89
N PRO A 3 12.29 16.27 -6.49
CA PRO A 3 13.27 15.49 -5.76
C PRO A 3 14.03 16.37 -4.76
N ILE A 4 14.28 15.83 -3.57
CA ILE A 4 15.09 16.47 -2.53
C ILE A 4 16.53 15.93 -2.56
N SER A 5 17.50 16.72 -2.09
CA SER A 5 18.89 16.25 -1.96
C SER A 5 19.03 15.24 -0.82
N LEU A 6 20.09 14.42 -0.90
CA LEU A 6 20.41 13.45 0.15
C LEU A 6 20.63 14.12 1.51
N ASP A 7 21.32 15.27 1.54
CA ASP A 7 21.57 16.02 2.77
C ASP A 7 20.26 16.46 3.45
N VAL A 8 19.28 16.92 2.66
CA VAL A 8 17.96 17.32 3.17
C VAL A 8 17.18 16.11 3.70
N LEU A 9 17.27 14.97 3.03
CA LEU A 9 16.65 13.72 3.50
C LEU A 9 17.24 13.27 4.84
N LEU A 10 18.58 13.27 4.97
CA LEU A 10 19.27 12.89 6.20
C LEU A 10 18.94 13.83 7.36
N ALA A 11 18.82 15.14 7.09
CA ALA A 11 18.40 16.13 8.08
C ALA A 11 16.91 16.06 8.47
N SER A 12 16.15 15.15 7.86
CA SER A 12 14.71 14.99 8.11
C SER A 12 14.38 13.79 9.02
N VAL A 13 15.37 13.07 9.54
CA VAL A 13 15.17 12.00 10.52
C VAL A 13 14.38 12.51 11.72
N GLY A 14 13.29 11.80 12.05
CA GLY A 14 12.38 12.18 13.14
C GLY A 14 11.33 13.24 12.78
N LYS A 15 11.30 13.73 11.54
CA LYS A 15 10.24 14.64 11.04
C LYS A 15 9.19 13.86 10.25
N GLU A 16 7.95 14.32 10.33
CA GLU A 16 6.87 13.82 9.46
C GLU A 16 7.11 14.28 8.02
N VAL A 17 7.08 13.34 7.07
CA VAL A 17 7.35 13.59 5.64
C VAL A 17 6.05 13.89 4.87
N GLY A 18 4.91 13.50 5.44
CA GLY A 18 3.58 13.78 4.91
C GLY A 18 2.59 12.66 5.26
N VAL A 19 1.31 12.98 5.11
CA VAL A 19 0.20 12.03 5.26
C VAL A 19 -0.44 11.85 3.89
N SER A 20 -0.54 10.62 3.41
CA SER A 20 -1.21 10.35 2.15
C SER A 20 -2.72 10.60 2.26
N PRO A 21 -3.40 10.97 1.17
CA PRO A 21 -4.86 10.91 1.12
C PRO A 21 -5.37 9.49 1.38
N TRP A 22 -6.63 9.40 1.80
CA TRP A 22 -7.35 8.13 1.79
C TRP A 22 -7.39 7.56 0.37
N ARG A 23 -7.27 6.23 0.26
CA ARG A 23 -7.42 5.51 -1.00
C ARG A 23 -8.40 4.35 -0.83
N VAL A 24 -9.16 4.08 -1.88
CA VAL A 24 -10.03 2.91 -1.95
C VAL A 24 -9.17 1.67 -2.23
N VAL A 25 -9.42 0.60 -1.48
CA VAL A 25 -8.92 -0.74 -1.76
C VAL A 25 -10.07 -1.53 -2.37
N THR A 26 -9.94 -1.90 -3.64
CA THR A 26 -10.99 -2.62 -4.38
C THR A 26 -10.76 -4.11 -4.36
N GLN A 27 -11.81 -4.92 -4.52
CA GLN A 27 -11.69 -6.39 -4.66
C GLN A 27 -10.66 -6.79 -5.72
N ARG A 28 -10.67 -6.16 -6.89
CA ARG A 28 -9.67 -6.39 -7.95
C ARG A 28 -8.21 -6.25 -7.50
N MET A 29 -7.92 -5.35 -6.57
CA MET A 29 -6.56 -5.18 -6.03
C MET A 29 -6.20 -6.35 -5.09
N ILE A 30 -7.17 -6.84 -4.34
CA ILE A 30 -7.01 -7.99 -3.44
C ILE A 30 -6.82 -9.25 -4.28
N ASP A 31 -7.63 -9.45 -5.32
CA ASP A 31 -7.52 -10.59 -6.24
C ASP A 31 -6.14 -10.62 -6.92
N GLN A 32 -5.67 -9.46 -7.42
CA GLN A 32 -4.33 -9.34 -8.00
C GLN A 32 -3.19 -9.62 -7.01
N PHE A 33 -3.40 -9.29 -5.74
CA PHE A 33 -2.44 -9.61 -4.69
C PHE A 33 -2.39 -11.11 -4.43
N ALA A 34 -3.55 -11.75 -4.31
CA ALA A 34 -3.67 -13.20 -4.15
C ALA A 34 -2.98 -13.94 -5.30
N ASP A 35 -3.19 -13.52 -6.55
CA ASP A 35 -2.51 -14.08 -7.72
C ASP A 35 -0.99 -13.91 -7.69
N ALA A 36 -0.50 -12.79 -7.14
CA ALA A 36 0.93 -12.51 -7.06
C ALA A 36 1.63 -13.30 -5.94
N THR A 37 0.92 -13.61 -4.86
CA THR A 37 1.47 -14.28 -3.67
C THR A 37 1.06 -15.75 -3.54
N ASP A 38 0.20 -16.23 -4.44
CA ASP A 38 -0.44 -17.56 -4.38
C ASP A 38 -1.22 -17.77 -3.06
N ASP A 39 -1.79 -16.68 -2.51
CA ASP A 39 -2.61 -16.70 -1.30
C ASP A 39 -4.08 -16.44 -1.66
N HIS A 40 -4.76 -17.51 -2.04
CA HIS A 40 -6.19 -17.50 -2.35
C HIS A 40 -7.04 -17.96 -1.18
N GLN A 41 -6.64 -17.65 0.07
CA GLN A 41 -7.48 -17.95 1.22
C GLN A 41 -8.87 -17.30 1.05
N PHE A 42 -9.94 -18.05 1.35
CA PHE A 42 -11.31 -17.66 0.99
C PHE A 42 -11.74 -16.29 1.54
N ILE A 43 -11.20 -15.89 2.70
CA ILE A 43 -11.47 -14.58 3.30
C ILE A 43 -11.02 -13.39 2.43
N HIS A 44 -10.18 -13.62 1.42
CA HIS A 44 -9.69 -12.61 0.50
C HIS A 44 -10.44 -12.61 -0.83
N CYS A 45 -10.80 -13.79 -1.35
CA CYS A 45 -11.24 -13.96 -2.73
C CYS A 45 -12.68 -14.45 -2.90
N ASP A 46 -13.34 -14.88 -1.83
CA ASP A 46 -14.71 -15.41 -1.87
C ASP A 46 -15.64 -14.57 -0.97
N PRO A 47 -16.34 -13.58 -1.53
CA PRO A 47 -17.21 -12.69 -0.76
C PRO A 47 -18.40 -13.36 -0.07
N GLU A 48 -18.82 -14.54 -0.53
CA GLU A 48 -19.93 -15.27 0.11
C GLU A 48 -19.46 -16.06 1.33
N ARG A 49 -18.20 -16.49 1.32
CA ARG A 49 -17.59 -17.25 2.42
C ARG A 49 -16.80 -16.40 3.41
N ALA A 50 -16.41 -15.18 3.01
CA ALA A 50 -15.59 -14.25 3.81
C ALA A 50 -16.30 -13.70 5.05
#